data_AF-A0AAD6ZDB3-F1
#
_entry.id   AF-A0AAD6ZDB3-F1
#
_cell.length_a   1.000
_cell.length_b   1.000
_cell.length_c   1.000
_cell.angle_alpha   90.00
_cell.angle_beta   90.00
_cell.angle_gamma   90.00
#
_symmetry.space_group_name_H-M   'P 1'
#
loop_
_entity.id
_entity.type
_entity.pdbx_description
1 polymer ?
#
loop_
_entity_poly.entity_id
_entity_poly.type
_entity_poly.pdbx_seq_one_letter_code
_entity_poly.pdbx_strand_id
1 'polypeptide(L)' 'NDTGLTTTISWDPHSLFIQGQWTFILSAEFHPWRLPGDPSIWADVLEKIKANGFNTVFI' A
#
# COMPACT_ATOMS: atom_id res chain seq x y z
N ASN A 1 12.20 12.14 -9.95
CA ASN A 1 11.04 12.92 -10.43
C ASN A 1 10.06 13.09 -9.29
N ASP A 2 9.52 14.30 -9.13
CA ASP A 2 8.45 14.60 -8.18
C ASP A 2 7.43 15.55 -8.84
N THR A 3 6.32 15.81 -8.16
CA THR A 3 5.29 16.76 -8.61
C THR A 3 5.49 18.18 -8.09
N GLY A 4 6.48 18.42 -7.21
CA GLY A 4 6.60 19.66 -6.44
C GLY A 4 5.49 19.93 -5.40
N LEU A 5 4.49 19.04 -5.27
CA LEU A 5 3.39 19.20 -4.30
C LEU A 5 3.69 18.62 -2.92
N THR A 6 4.59 17.63 -2.86
CA THR A 6 5.01 16.96 -1.63
C THR A 6 6.39 16.35 -1.80
N THR A 7 7.11 16.17 -0.70
CA THR A 7 8.38 15.43 -0.63
C THR A 7 8.20 13.99 -0.13
N THR A 8 6.97 13.60 0.23
CA THR A 8 6.69 12.27 0.81
C THR A 8 6.72 11.17 -0.25
N ILE A 9 6.26 11.46 -1.47
CA ILE A 9 6.20 10.50 -2.57
C ILE A 9 6.91 11.08 -3.78
N SER A 10 7.85 10.32 -4.34
CA SER A 10 8.53 10.63 -5.59
C SER A 10 8.81 9.34 -6.36
N TRP A 11 9.33 9.43 -7.58
CA TRP A 11 9.59 8.26 -8.43
C TRP A 11 10.77 8.49 -9.37
N ASP A 12 11.34 7.39 -9.84
CA ASP A 12 12.30 7.37 -10.94
C ASP A 12 11.86 6.31 -11.98
N PRO A 13 12.64 6.03 -13.04
CA PRO A 13 12.28 5.02 -14.02
C PRO A 13 12.15 3.58 -13.49
N HIS A 14 12.59 3.29 -12.26
CA HIS A 14 12.68 1.93 -11.73
C HIS A 14 11.75 1.67 -10.55
N SER A 15 11.40 2.69 -9.76
CA SER A 15 10.64 2.49 -8.52
C SER A 15 9.93 3.76 -8.01
N LEU A 16 9.11 3.54 -6.98
CA LEU A 16 8.60 4.61 -6.13
C LEU A 16 9.50 4.81 -4.91
N PHE A 17 9.54 6.06 -4.46
CA PHE A 17 10.17 6.47 -3.23
C PHE A 17 9.10 6.90 -2.26
N ILE A 18 9.07 6.26 -1.09
CA ILE A 18 8.20 6.64 0.02
C ILE A 18 9.11 7.16 1.13
N GLN A 19 8.92 8.43 1.52
CA GLN A 19 9.78 9.11 2.49
C GLN A 19 11.28 9.00 2.17
N GLY A 20 11.62 9.13 0.88
CA GLY A 20 13.00 9.06 0.40
C GLY A 20 13.61 7.65 0.35
N GLN A 21 12.86 6.60 0.68
CA GLN A 21 13.31 5.22 0.59
C GLN A 21 12.79 4.55 -0.68
N TRP A 22 13.70 3.94 -1.45
CA TRP A 22 13.37 3.08 -2.58
C TRP A 22 12.45 1.95 -2.11
N THR A 23 11.24 1.89 -2.66
CA THR A 23 10.23 0.93 -2.24
C THR A 23 9.65 0.23 -3.46
N PHE A 24 9.85 -1.09 -3.53
CA PHE A 24 9.14 -1.93 -4.49
C PHE A 24 7.69 -2.11 -4.02
N ILE A 25 6.73 -1.64 -4.81
CA ILE A 25 5.31 -1.79 -4.48
C ILE A 25 4.85 -3.19 -4.87
N LEU A 26 4.51 -3.99 -3.87
CA LEU A 26 3.84 -5.28 -4.03
C LEU A 26 2.45 -5.16 -3.43
N SER A 27 1.44 -5.11 -4.30
CA SER A 27 0.05 -4.80 -3.92
C SER A 27 -0.88 -6.02 -4.00
N ALA A 28 -1.87 -6.07 -3.10
CA ALA A 28 -2.98 -7.02 -3.13
C ALA A 28 -4.32 -6.29 -3.29
N GLU A 29 -5.27 -6.86 -4.03
CA GLU A 29 -6.64 -6.31 -4.18
C GLU A 29 -7.51 -6.69 -2.99
N PHE A 30 -8.17 -5.70 -2.37
CA PHE A 30 -9.04 -5.88 -1.22
C PHE A 30 -10.24 -4.94 -1.33
N HIS A 31 -11.46 -5.49 -1.34
CA HIS A 31 -12.70 -4.71 -1.44
C HIS A 31 -13.44 -4.69 -0.09
N PRO A 32 -13.35 -3.62 0.72
CA PRO A 32 -13.95 -3.59 2.06
C PRO A 32 -15.46 -3.82 2.07
N TRP A 33 -16.18 -3.35 1.04
CA TRP A 33 -17.64 -3.54 0.94
C TRP A 33 -18.07 -4.99 0.71
N ARG A 34 -17.16 -5.87 0.26
CA ARG A 34 -17.41 -7.32 0.13
C ARG A 34 -17.22 -8.07 1.45
N LEU A 35 -16.64 -7.41 2.46
CA LEU A 35 -16.55 -7.89 3.83
C LEU A 35 -17.17 -6.85 4.77
N PRO A 36 -18.49 -6.61 4.67
CA PRO A 36 -19.17 -5.60 5.48
C PRO A 36 -19.21 -6.05 6.94
N GLY A 37 -18.73 -5.20 7.85
CA GLY A 37 -18.70 -5.49 9.28
C GLY A 37 -17.80 -4.54 10.08
N ASP A 38 -17.44 -4.96 11.30
CA ASP A 38 -16.52 -4.24 12.19
C ASP A 38 -15.13 -4.07 11.54
N PRO A 39 -14.54 -2.86 11.50
CA PRO A 39 -13.17 -2.63 11.02
C PRO A 39 -12.10 -3.58 11.56
N SER A 40 -12.32 -4.19 12.74
CA SER A 40 -11.44 -5.24 13.28
C SER A 40 -11.25 -6.43 12.33
N ILE A 41 -12.26 -6.78 11.52
CA ILE A 41 -12.17 -7.89 10.56
C ILE A 41 -11.31 -7.53 9.35
N TRP A 42 -11.20 -6.25 9.01
CA TRP A 42 -10.30 -5.79 7.94
C TRP A 42 -8.85 -5.84 8.41
N ALA A 43 -8.59 -5.53 9.68
CA ALA A 43 -7.25 -5.65 10.26
C ALA A 43 -6.72 -7.09 10.15
N ASP A 44 -7.55 -8.11 10.46
CA ASP A 44 -7.18 -9.52 10.28
C ASP A 44 -6.79 -9.86 8.82
N VAL A 45 -7.52 -9.34 7.84
CA VAL A 45 -7.19 -9.52 6.41
C VAL A 45 -5.88 -8.79 6.05
N LEU A 46 -5.71 -7.56 6.51
CA LEU A 46 -4.51 -6.76 6.23
C LEU A 46 -3.25 -7.36 6.88
N GLU A 47 -3.37 -7.96 8.06
CA GLU A 47 -2.29 -8.70 8.71
C GLU A 47 -1.87 -9.92 7.89
N LYS A 48 -2.85 -10.67 7.35
CA LYS A 48 -2.57 -11.81 6.45
C LYS A 48 -1.91 -11.36 5.15
N ILE A 49 -2.37 -10.26 4.55
CA ILE A 49 -1.74 -9.67 3.36
C ILE A 49 -0.29 -9.26 3.68
N LYS A 50 -0.07 -8.57 4.81
CA LYS A 50 1.26 -8.14 5.24
C LYS A 50 2.20 -9.32 5.50
N ALA A 51 1.71 -10.39 6.14
CA ALA A 51 2.48 -11.59 6.41
C ALA A 51 2.95 -12.31 5.13
N ASN A 52 2.22 -12.16 4.01
CA ASN A 52 2.62 -12.67 2.70
C ASN A 52 3.64 -11.77 1.98
N GLY A 53 4.14 -10.71 2.63
CA GLY A 53 5.18 -9.83 2.09
C GLY A 53 4.66 -8.65 1.27
N PHE A 54 3.35 -8.51 1.13
CA PHE A 54 2.75 -7.33 0.50
C PHE A 54 2.92 -6.10 1.39
N ASN A 55 2.99 -4.93 0.75
CA ASN A 55 3.15 -3.64 1.44
C ASN A 55 2.09 -2.61 1.07
N THR A 56 1.23 -2.93 0.10
CA THR A 56 0.19 -2.06 -0.41
C THR A 56 -1.08 -2.85 -0.63
N VAL A 57 -2.24 -2.19 -0.53
CA VAL A 57 -3.52 -2.75 -0.96
C VAL A 57 -4.19 -1.81 -1.95
N PHE A 58 -4.87 -2.38 -2.93
CA PHE A 58 -5.75 -1.69 -3.86
C PHE A 58 -7.20 -1.91 -3.42
N ILE A 59 -7.97 -0.83 -3.27
CA ILE A 59 -9.35 -0.85 -2.76
C ILE A 59 -10.35 -0.29 -3.76
#